data_AF-A0A944ZNF2-F1
#
_entry.id   AF-A0A944ZNF2-F1
#
_cell.length_a   1.000
_cell.length_b   1.000
_cell.length_c   1.000
_cell.angle_alpha   90.00
_cell.angle_beta   90.00
_cell.angle_gamma   90.00
#
_symmetry.space_group_name_H-M   'P 1'
#
loop_
_entity.id
_entity.type
_entity.pdbx_description
1 polymer ?
#
loop_
_entity_poly.entity_id
_entity_poly.type
_entity_poly.pdbx_seq_one_letter_code
_entity_poly.pdbx_strand_id
1 'polypeptide(L)'
;MTDLLEIHQGTSPLVLSMPHSGRDLVQHVEAALNEEGLGLADTDWWIERLYDFHPALGASVVRSKLSRYVIDLNRDPSGQSLYPGQATTGLCPTETFDGVPLYQPGKEPDDAEVAQRLDRYFRPYHEALRQMIDATVARHGYALLFDCHSIRSVVPRLFDGPLPVFNIGTNDGQASTPVLGQIMADVCAKADGMSHVLNGRFKGGWITRHYGDPAGNVHAVQLELAQSAYMLEVPPWTYDQDKAAATANIIQSALQAMLDWLSDN
;
A
#
# COMPACT_ATOMS: atom_id res chain seq x y z
N MET A 1 -14.61 0.67 20.49
CA MET A 1 -13.40 0.70 19.65
C MET A 1 -13.87 1.14 18.27
N THR A 2 -13.40 2.30 17.84
CA THR A 2 -13.76 2.94 16.57
C THR A 2 -13.60 1.97 15.41
N ASP A 3 -14.50 2.07 14.42
CA ASP A 3 -14.44 1.34 13.15
C ASP A 3 -13.24 1.83 12.33
N LEU A 4 -12.03 1.39 12.71
CA LEU A 4 -10.73 1.81 12.14
C LEU A 4 -10.40 1.11 10.81
N LEU A 5 -11.23 0.14 10.43
CA LEU A 5 -11.15 -0.56 9.17
C LEU A 5 -12.34 -0.17 8.30
N GLU A 6 -12.16 -0.29 7.00
CA GLU A 6 -13.24 -0.22 6.03
C GLU A 6 -13.14 -1.49 5.18
N ILE A 7 -14.20 -2.28 5.20
CA ILE A 7 -14.26 -3.57 4.53
C ILE A 7 -15.42 -3.54 3.53
N HIS A 8 -15.09 -3.74 2.27
CA HIS A 8 -16.06 -3.93 1.20
C HIS A 8 -15.88 -5.33 0.63
N GLN A 9 -16.92 -6.16 0.66
CA GLN A 9 -16.88 -7.47 0.03
C GLN A 9 -17.40 -7.37 -1.41
N GLY A 10 -16.52 -7.72 -2.36
CA GLY A 10 -16.83 -7.78 -3.78
C GLY A 10 -17.26 -9.17 -4.26
N THR A 11 -17.30 -9.31 -5.58
CA THR A 11 -17.76 -10.52 -6.31
C THR A 11 -16.70 -11.12 -7.23
N SER A 12 -15.57 -10.44 -7.45
CA SER A 12 -14.46 -10.91 -8.28
C SER A 12 -13.33 -11.48 -7.42
N PRO A 13 -12.33 -12.17 -8.02
CA PRO A 13 -11.19 -12.69 -7.27
C PRO A 13 -10.17 -11.62 -6.86
N LEU A 14 -10.43 -10.33 -7.13
CA LEU A 14 -9.54 -9.21 -6.78
C LEU A 14 -9.81 -8.72 -5.35
N VAL A 15 -8.74 -8.65 -4.56
CA VAL A 15 -8.73 -8.09 -3.20
C VAL A 15 -7.76 -6.91 -3.18
N LEU A 16 -8.26 -5.70 -2.92
CA LEU A 16 -7.47 -4.50 -2.74
C LEU A 16 -7.11 -4.32 -1.26
N SER A 17 -5.81 -4.22 -0.98
CA SER A 17 -5.25 -3.88 0.32
C SER A 17 -4.83 -2.41 0.31
N MET A 18 -5.40 -1.59 1.21
CA MET A 18 -5.06 -0.16 1.34
C MET A 18 -4.60 0.14 2.79
N PRO A 19 -3.35 -0.18 3.14
CA PRO A 19 -2.88 -0.09 4.52
C PRO A 19 -2.55 1.34 4.97
N HIS A 20 -2.25 2.26 4.03
CA HIS A 20 -1.60 3.54 4.36
C HIS A 20 -2.38 4.79 3.94
N SER A 21 -3.62 4.66 3.45
CA SER A 21 -4.47 5.79 3.05
C SER A 21 -5.26 6.42 4.21
N GLY A 22 -5.13 5.84 5.40
CA GLY A 22 -5.73 6.32 6.63
C GLY A 22 -5.06 7.57 7.19
N ARG A 23 -5.83 8.39 7.90
CA ARG A 23 -5.39 9.67 8.48
C ARG A 23 -5.73 9.77 9.97
N ASP A 24 -6.49 8.81 10.49
CA ASP A 24 -6.92 8.82 11.87
C ASP A 24 -5.71 8.55 12.76
N LEU A 25 -5.53 9.43 13.74
CA LEU A 25 -4.60 9.24 14.83
C LEU A 25 -5.38 8.81 16.07
N VAL A 26 -4.79 7.89 16.84
CA VAL A 26 -5.33 7.54 18.16
C VAL A 26 -4.82 8.55 19.18
N GLN A 27 -5.66 8.92 20.14
CA GLN A 27 -5.44 10.07 21.03
C GLN A 27 -4.04 10.15 21.67
N HIS A 28 -3.49 9.03 22.13
CA HIS A 28 -2.17 9.02 22.76
C HIS A 28 -1.03 9.24 21.75
N VAL A 29 -1.18 8.76 20.51
CA VAL A 29 -0.22 9.03 19.42
C VAL A 29 -0.31 10.49 19.02
N GLU A 30 -1.53 11.00 18.76
CA GLU A 30 -1.74 12.40 18.41
C GLU A 30 -1.14 13.37 19.43
N ALA A 31 -1.35 13.11 20.73
CA ALA A 31 -0.80 13.93 21.81
C ALA A 31 0.74 13.83 21.95
N ALA A 32 1.35 12.78 21.42
CA ALA A 32 2.79 12.54 21.47
C ALA A 32 3.54 13.08 20.25
N LEU A 33 2.86 13.20 19.10
CA LEU A 33 3.42 13.75 17.87
C LEU A 33 3.78 15.24 18.03
N ASN A 34 4.76 15.68 17.24
CA ASN A 34 5.10 17.09 17.06
C ASN A 34 4.37 17.66 15.81
N GLU A 35 4.65 18.91 15.44
CA GLU A 35 4.02 19.56 14.28
C GLU A 35 4.28 18.81 12.96
N GLU A 36 5.48 18.27 12.76
CA GLU A 36 5.82 17.46 11.59
C GLU A 36 4.97 16.18 11.55
N GLY A 37 4.88 15.48 12.68
CA GLY A 37 4.08 14.28 12.80
C GLY A 37 2.59 14.50 12.54
N LEU A 38 2.05 15.63 13.00
CA LEU A 38 0.66 16.02 12.73
C LEU A 38 0.44 16.43 11.26
N GLY A 39 1.50 16.70 10.49
CA GLY A 39 1.44 16.98 9.06
C GLY A 39 1.14 15.76 8.18
N LEU A 40 1.36 14.54 8.71
CA LEU A 40 1.02 13.26 8.05
C LEU A 40 1.63 13.12 6.63
N ALA A 41 2.84 13.64 6.40
CA ALA A 41 3.44 13.81 5.08
C ALA A 41 3.70 12.50 4.32
N ASP A 42 3.86 11.39 5.03
CA ASP A 42 4.14 10.08 4.42
C ASP A 42 2.87 9.22 4.20
N THR A 43 1.69 9.83 4.36
CA THR A 43 0.41 9.16 4.07
C THR A 43 0.27 8.92 2.57
N ASP A 44 -0.34 7.80 2.23
CA ASP A 44 -0.70 7.45 0.85
C ASP A 44 -2.01 8.15 0.49
N TRP A 45 -1.94 9.49 0.42
CA TRP A 45 -3.11 10.36 0.32
C TRP A 45 -4.00 9.98 -0.86
N TRP A 46 -5.31 9.92 -0.64
CA TRP A 46 -6.34 9.73 -1.66
C TRP A 46 -6.34 8.39 -2.39
N ILE A 47 -5.56 7.38 -1.98
CA ILE A 47 -5.61 6.05 -2.60
C ILE A 47 -7.04 5.49 -2.58
N GLU A 48 -7.81 5.69 -1.51
CA GLU A 48 -9.21 5.27 -1.41
C GLU A 48 -10.10 5.90 -2.49
N ARG A 49 -9.79 7.15 -2.87
CA ARG A 49 -10.51 7.89 -3.90
C ARG A 49 -10.02 7.53 -5.30
N LEU A 50 -8.72 7.33 -5.47
CA LEU A 50 -8.11 6.96 -6.75
C LEU A 50 -8.61 5.60 -7.25
N TYR A 51 -8.91 4.69 -6.31
CA TYR A 51 -9.43 3.35 -6.58
C TYR A 51 -10.96 3.25 -6.43
N ASP A 52 -11.71 4.37 -6.48
CA ASP A 52 -13.18 4.36 -6.35
C ASP A 52 -13.90 3.60 -7.48
N PHE A 53 -13.18 3.25 -8.56
CA PHE A 53 -13.61 2.34 -9.62
C PHE A 53 -13.68 0.86 -9.19
N HIS A 54 -13.21 0.50 -7.98
CA HIS A 54 -13.16 -0.89 -7.50
C HIS A 54 -14.51 -1.65 -7.61
N PRO A 55 -15.71 -1.04 -7.43
CA PRO A 55 -16.97 -1.77 -7.59
C PRO A 55 -17.21 -2.22 -9.04
N ALA A 56 -16.71 -1.46 -10.02
CA ALA A 56 -16.83 -1.82 -11.44
C ALA A 56 -16.00 -3.07 -11.78
N LEU A 57 -14.94 -3.35 -11.02
CA LEU A 57 -14.14 -4.58 -11.12
C LEU A 57 -14.67 -5.70 -10.21
N GLY A 58 -15.76 -5.45 -9.47
CA GLY A 58 -16.28 -6.35 -8.44
C GLY A 58 -15.26 -6.64 -7.32
N ALA A 59 -14.27 -5.77 -7.12
CA ALA A 59 -13.16 -6.03 -6.21
C ALA A 59 -13.57 -5.87 -4.75
N SER A 60 -13.06 -6.76 -3.89
CA SER A 60 -13.12 -6.58 -2.44
C SER A 60 -12.07 -5.56 -1.99
N VAL A 61 -12.33 -4.85 -0.88
CA VAL A 61 -11.40 -3.86 -0.31
C VAL A 61 -11.24 -4.11 1.19
N VAL A 62 -9.99 -4.07 1.65
CA VAL A 62 -9.62 -3.96 3.07
C VAL A 62 -8.74 -2.73 3.23
N ARG A 63 -9.30 -1.69 3.85
CA ARG A 63 -8.64 -0.40 4.05
C ARG A 63 -8.49 -0.08 5.53
N SER A 64 -7.34 0.48 5.89
CA SER A 64 -7.15 1.10 7.21
C SER A 64 -7.50 2.58 7.15
N LYS A 65 -8.26 3.06 8.15
CA LYS A 65 -8.48 4.50 8.38
C LYS A 65 -7.38 5.11 9.26
N LEU A 66 -6.56 4.29 9.90
CA LEU A 66 -5.43 4.73 10.72
C LEU A 66 -4.27 5.24 9.85
N SER A 67 -3.63 6.32 10.31
CA SER A 67 -2.36 6.75 9.75
C SER A 67 -1.25 5.73 10.01
N ARG A 68 -0.36 5.58 9.04
CA ARG A 68 0.88 4.78 9.17
C ARG A 68 1.79 5.25 10.32
N TYR A 69 1.64 6.49 10.80
CA TYR A 69 2.39 7.00 11.96
C TYR A 69 1.90 6.39 13.29
N VAL A 70 0.69 5.83 13.32
CA VAL A 70 0.25 4.97 14.43
C VAL A 70 1.00 3.64 14.36
N ILE A 71 0.89 2.94 13.23
CA ILE A 71 1.62 1.70 12.95
C ILE A 71 1.63 1.46 11.44
N ASP A 72 2.77 1.08 10.89
CA ASP A 72 2.90 0.71 9.48
C ASP A 72 2.44 -0.74 9.28
N LEU A 73 1.26 -0.89 8.69
CA LEU A 73 0.61 -2.20 8.44
C LEU A 73 1.28 -3.00 7.30
N ASN A 74 2.28 -2.44 6.62
CA ASN A 74 3.04 -3.12 5.56
C ASN A 74 4.52 -3.33 5.95
N ARG A 75 4.80 -3.43 7.25
CA ARG A 75 6.11 -3.80 7.82
C ARG A 75 6.05 -5.17 8.50
N ASP A 76 7.21 -5.83 8.52
CA ASP A 76 7.37 -7.09 9.26
C ASP A 76 7.13 -6.83 10.77
N PRO A 77 6.21 -7.57 11.42
CA PRO A 77 5.89 -7.36 12.83
C PRO A 77 7.04 -7.71 13.78
N SER A 78 8.06 -8.45 13.32
CA SER A 78 9.30 -8.69 14.08
C SER A 78 10.27 -7.50 14.07
N GLY A 79 10.03 -6.49 13.22
CA GLY A 79 10.91 -5.35 13.02
C GLY A 79 12.08 -5.62 12.07
N GLN A 80 12.16 -6.81 11.45
CA GLN A 80 13.20 -7.12 10.48
C GLN A 80 13.09 -6.21 9.24
N SER A 81 14.19 -5.55 8.88
CA SER A 81 14.24 -4.75 7.64
C SER A 81 14.29 -5.67 6.41
N LEU A 82 13.41 -5.39 5.45
CA LEU A 82 13.38 -6.06 4.14
C LEU A 82 14.53 -5.61 3.22
N TYR A 83 15.19 -4.49 3.55
CA TYR A 83 16.26 -3.88 2.74
C TYR A 83 17.50 -3.61 3.59
N PRO A 84 18.28 -4.65 3.94
CA PRO A 84 19.50 -4.49 4.74
C PRO A 84 20.46 -3.47 4.12
N GLY A 85 20.95 -2.53 4.93
CA GLY A 85 21.88 -1.47 4.51
C GLY A 85 21.24 -0.28 3.81
N GLN A 86 19.90 -0.22 3.71
CA GLN A 86 19.17 0.94 3.19
C GLN A 86 18.40 1.65 4.30
N ALA A 87 18.21 2.96 4.16
CA ALA A 87 17.32 3.72 5.03
C ALA A 87 15.88 3.18 4.89
N THR A 88 15.25 2.89 6.02
CA THR A 88 13.87 2.40 6.11
C THR A 88 13.22 2.98 7.36
N THR A 89 11.88 3.06 7.35
CA THR A 89 11.10 3.37 8.55
C THR A 89 10.74 2.09 9.31
N GLY A 90 10.60 2.23 10.63
CA GLY A 90 10.20 1.13 11.53
C GLY A 90 8.70 0.84 11.52
N LEU A 91 8.32 -0.24 12.23
CA LEU A 91 6.93 -0.67 12.41
C LEU A 91 6.06 0.42 13.05
N CYS A 92 6.56 1.09 14.09
CA CYS A 92 6.00 2.35 14.57
C CYS A 92 7.00 3.45 14.18
N PRO A 93 6.78 4.16 13.06
CA PRO A 93 7.75 5.13 12.55
C PRO A 93 8.00 6.23 13.58
N THR A 94 9.27 6.58 13.82
CA THR A 94 9.69 7.69 14.71
C THR A 94 10.18 8.93 13.95
N GLU A 95 10.32 8.81 12.64
CA GLU A 95 10.79 9.84 11.73
C GLU A 95 10.05 9.72 10.38
N THR A 96 9.97 10.83 9.65
CA THR A 96 9.42 10.87 8.29
C THR A 96 10.32 10.14 7.30
N PHE A 97 9.86 9.97 6.06
CA PHE A 97 10.70 9.50 4.97
C PHE A 97 11.91 10.40 4.68
N ASP A 98 11.85 11.68 5.05
CA ASP A 98 12.99 12.62 4.97
C ASP A 98 13.92 12.56 6.19
N GLY A 99 13.57 11.79 7.22
CA GLY A 99 14.35 11.65 8.46
C GLY A 99 14.09 12.75 9.48
N VAL A 100 12.95 13.42 9.40
CA VAL A 100 12.54 14.42 10.39
C VAL A 100 11.81 13.71 11.54
N PRO A 101 12.19 13.93 12.81
CA PRO A 101 11.52 13.29 13.95
C PRO A 101 10.01 13.58 13.99
N LEU A 102 9.19 12.57 14.29
CA LEU A 102 7.73 12.66 14.34
C LEU A 102 7.19 13.01 15.74
N TYR A 103 7.93 12.68 16.79
CA TYR A 103 7.47 12.80 18.17
C TYR A 103 8.07 14.03 18.86
N GLN A 104 7.38 14.50 19.91
CA GLN A 104 7.99 15.38 20.89
C GLN A 104 9.16 14.63 21.58
N PRO A 105 10.22 15.34 22.01
CA PRO A 105 11.38 14.67 22.60
C PRO A 105 11.02 13.77 23.78
N GLY A 106 11.40 12.48 23.71
CA GLY A 106 11.14 11.48 24.75
C GLY A 106 9.70 10.95 24.78
N LYS A 107 8.95 11.15 23.70
CA LYS A 107 7.58 10.63 23.50
C LYS A 107 7.48 9.57 22.41
N GLU A 108 8.62 9.10 21.91
CA GLU A 108 8.70 7.97 21.00
C GLU A 108 8.12 6.70 21.66
N PRO A 109 7.46 5.82 20.89
CA PRO A 109 6.90 4.60 21.43
C PRO A 109 8.01 3.68 21.96
N ASP A 110 7.80 3.16 23.17
CA ASP A 110 8.65 2.10 23.73
C ASP A 110 8.16 0.70 23.27
N ASP A 111 8.92 -0.34 23.63
CA ASP A 111 8.60 -1.72 23.26
C ASP A 111 7.21 -2.17 23.74
N ALA A 112 6.77 -1.70 24.91
CA ALA A 112 5.47 -2.04 25.47
C ALA A 112 4.34 -1.39 24.67
N GLU A 113 4.52 -0.14 24.25
CA GLU A 113 3.59 0.55 23.37
C GLU A 113 3.56 -0.08 21.98
N VAL A 114 4.71 -0.41 21.39
CA VAL A 114 4.79 -1.13 20.10
C VAL A 114 4.01 -2.45 20.16
N ALA A 115 4.21 -3.26 21.22
CA ALA A 115 3.46 -4.49 21.42
C ALA A 115 1.94 -4.25 21.51
N GLN A 116 1.52 -3.19 22.20
CA GLN A 116 0.11 -2.82 22.28
C GLN A 116 -0.47 -2.40 20.93
N ARG A 117 0.27 -1.60 20.13
CA ARG A 117 -0.17 -1.16 18.79
C ARG A 117 -0.25 -2.34 17.83
N LEU A 118 0.67 -3.30 17.93
CA LEU A 118 0.60 -4.58 17.21
C LEU A 118 -0.72 -5.32 17.49
N ASP A 119 -1.04 -5.54 18.76
CA ASP A 119 -2.24 -6.28 19.16
C ASP A 119 -3.54 -5.54 18.79
N ARG A 120 -3.56 -4.21 18.92
CA ARG A 120 -4.78 -3.40 18.73
C ARG A 120 -5.08 -3.00 17.29
N TYR A 121 -4.06 -2.87 16.45
CA TYR A 121 -4.22 -2.26 15.13
C TYR A 121 -3.63 -3.12 14.02
N PHE A 122 -2.43 -3.66 14.20
CA PHE A 122 -1.80 -4.53 13.20
C PHE A 122 -2.56 -5.85 13.05
N ARG A 123 -2.76 -6.60 14.13
CA ARG A 123 -3.43 -7.91 14.07
C ARG A 123 -4.83 -7.81 13.47
N PRO A 124 -5.72 -6.88 13.88
CA PRO A 124 -7.06 -6.80 13.30
C PRO A 124 -7.08 -6.51 11.80
N TYR A 125 -6.19 -5.65 11.30
CA TYR A 125 -6.06 -5.41 9.86
C TYR A 125 -5.66 -6.69 9.11
N HIS A 126 -4.63 -7.37 9.62
CA HIS A 126 -4.12 -8.61 9.00
C HIS A 126 -5.09 -9.79 9.12
N GLU A 127 -5.88 -9.88 10.19
CA GLU A 127 -6.96 -10.84 10.33
C GLU A 127 -8.06 -10.58 9.31
N ALA A 128 -8.49 -9.33 9.13
CA ALA A 128 -9.49 -8.95 8.13
C ALA A 128 -8.99 -9.24 6.70
N LEU A 129 -7.73 -8.91 6.41
CA LEU A 129 -7.12 -9.17 5.10
C LEU A 129 -7.01 -10.67 4.82
N ARG A 130 -6.54 -11.47 5.79
CA ARG A 130 -6.48 -12.94 5.67
C ARG A 130 -7.86 -13.54 5.43
N GLN A 131 -8.87 -13.13 6.21
CA GLN A 131 -10.25 -13.59 6.03
C GLN A 131 -10.79 -13.26 4.64
N MET A 132 -10.52 -12.06 4.12
CA MET A 132 -10.94 -11.68 2.78
C MET A 132 -10.24 -12.52 1.71
N ILE A 133 -8.93 -12.74 1.82
CA ILE A 133 -8.18 -13.59 0.89
C ILE A 133 -8.71 -15.03 0.93
N ASP A 134 -8.90 -15.62 2.11
CA ASP A 134 -9.43 -16.97 2.27
C ASP A 134 -10.82 -17.13 1.65
N ALA A 135 -11.72 -16.18 1.91
CA ALA A 135 -13.06 -16.19 1.35
C ALA A 135 -13.04 -16.10 -0.19
N THR A 136 -12.12 -15.29 -0.73
CA THR A 136 -11.93 -15.15 -2.18
C THR A 136 -11.41 -16.43 -2.81
N VAL A 137 -10.36 -17.05 -2.24
CA VAL A 137 -9.84 -18.34 -2.70
C VAL A 137 -10.92 -19.42 -2.62
N ALA A 138 -11.68 -19.49 -1.52
CA ALA A 138 -12.74 -20.48 -1.36
C ALA A 138 -13.86 -20.33 -2.40
N ARG A 139 -14.13 -19.10 -2.87
CA ARG A 139 -15.17 -18.80 -3.85
C ARG A 139 -14.71 -18.99 -5.30
N HIS A 140 -13.48 -18.59 -5.61
CA HIS A 140 -12.98 -18.49 -6.98
C HIS A 140 -11.89 -19.52 -7.32
N GLY A 141 -11.38 -20.25 -6.34
CA GLY A 141 -10.23 -21.16 -6.48
C GLY A 141 -8.87 -20.47 -6.36
N TYR A 142 -8.84 -19.12 -6.43
CA TYR A 142 -7.65 -18.28 -6.31
C TYR A 142 -8.02 -16.89 -5.78
N ALA A 143 -7.00 -16.10 -5.40
CA ALA A 143 -7.14 -14.69 -5.09
C ALA A 143 -6.02 -13.87 -5.77
N LEU A 144 -6.40 -12.75 -6.36
CA LEU A 144 -5.48 -11.70 -6.78
C LEU A 144 -5.44 -10.63 -5.68
N LEU A 145 -4.41 -10.65 -4.86
CA LEU A 145 -4.14 -9.61 -3.86
C LEU A 145 -3.39 -8.46 -4.53
N PHE A 146 -3.97 -7.27 -4.50
CA PHE A 146 -3.35 -6.07 -5.00
C PHE A 146 -3.12 -5.07 -3.86
N ASP A 147 -1.86 -4.79 -3.55
CA ASP A 147 -1.44 -3.93 -2.45
C ASP A 147 -1.23 -2.50 -2.97
N CYS A 148 -2.12 -1.59 -2.61
CA CYS A 148 -2.22 -0.24 -3.15
C CYS A 148 -1.41 0.76 -2.32
N HIS A 149 -0.37 1.35 -2.91
CA HIS A 149 0.52 2.31 -2.24
C HIS A 149 0.80 3.54 -3.10
N SER A 150 1.24 4.61 -2.45
CA SER A 150 1.81 5.78 -3.10
C SER A 150 2.83 6.49 -2.22
N ILE A 151 3.78 7.14 -2.88
CA ILE A 151 4.84 7.90 -2.24
C ILE A 151 5.16 9.15 -3.04
N ARG A 152 5.68 10.19 -2.38
CA ARG A 152 6.23 11.36 -3.08
C ARG A 152 7.25 10.92 -4.13
N SER A 153 7.20 11.55 -5.30
CA SER A 153 8.00 11.23 -6.47
C SER A 153 9.50 11.44 -6.24
N VAL A 154 9.88 12.31 -5.30
CA VAL A 154 11.27 12.59 -4.93
C VAL A 154 11.42 12.51 -3.42
N VAL A 155 12.17 11.51 -2.95
CA VAL A 155 12.51 11.33 -1.52
C VAL A 155 14.01 11.01 -1.42
N PRO A 156 14.90 12.03 -1.37
CA PRO A 156 16.34 11.85 -1.55
C PRO A 156 17.02 10.95 -0.50
N ARG A 157 16.48 10.91 0.72
CA ARG A 157 16.98 10.02 1.77
C ARG A 157 16.76 8.55 1.42
N LEU A 158 15.68 8.26 0.71
CA LEU A 158 15.36 6.92 0.29
C LEU A 158 15.95 6.66 -1.08
N PHE A 159 15.74 7.50 -2.10
CA PHE A 159 16.01 7.20 -3.51
C PHE A 159 16.91 8.24 -4.20
N ASP A 160 17.68 7.78 -5.19
CA ASP A 160 18.41 8.65 -6.10
C ASP A 160 17.46 9.14 -7.22
N GLY A 161 17.21 10.46 -7.25
CA GLY A 161 16.40 11.08 -8.29
C GLY A 161 14.90 10.80 -8.19
N PRO A 162 14.12 11.19 -9.23
CA PRO A 162 12.68 10.95 -9.26
C PRO A 162 12.35 9.47 -9.49
N LEU A 163 11.33 8.99 -8.80
CA LEU A 163 10.79 7.65 -8.97
C LEU A 163 10.03 7.51 -10.29
N PRO A 164 10.03 6.30 -10.90
CA PRO A 164 9.05 5.94 -11.90
C PRO A 164 7.61 6.18 -11.40
N VAL A 165 6.68 6.49 -12.30
CA VAL A 165 5.27 6.69 -11.91
C VAL A 165 4.69 5.39 -11.35
N PHE A 166 4.82 4.28 -12.07
CA PHE A 166 4.31 2.97 -11.66
C PHE A 166 5.45 2.04 -11.23
N ASN A 167 5.58 1.76 -9.93
CA ASN A 167 6.57 0.82 -9.42
C ASN A 167 5.86 -0.47 -8.99
N ILE A 168 5.99 -1.51 -9.81
CA ILE A 168 5.28 -2.78 -9.64
C ILE A 168 6.17 -3.75 -8.89
N GLY A 169 5.66 -4.37 -7.82
CA GLY A 169 6.39 -5.29 -6.98
C GLY A 169 5.73 -6.67 -6.89
N THR A 170 6.48 -7.73 -7.21
CA THR A 170 5.99 -9.13 -7.12
C THR A 170 6.92 -10.03 -6.30
N ASN A 171 7.74 -9.43 -5.45
CA ASN A 171 8.84 -10.06 -4.71
C ASN A 171 9.78 -10.82 -5.66
N ASP A 172 10.25 -10.16 -6.72
CA ASP A 172 11.10 -10.78 -7.75
C ASP A 172 10.46 -12.06 -8.36
N GLY A 173 9.12 -12.08 -8.47
CA GLY A 173 8.37 -13.22 -9.01
C GLY A 173 8.00 -14.31 -7.99
N GLN A 174 8.28 -14.11 -6.70
CA GLN A 174 7.96 -15.09 -5.65
C GLN A 174 6.55 -14.93 -5.08
N ALA A 175 5.93 -13.74 -5.20
CA ALA A 175 4.62 -13.46 -4.61
C ALA A 175 3.46 -13.71 -5.59
N SER A 176 3.72 -13.83 -6.88
CA SER A 176 2.73 -14.05 -7.94
C SER A 176 3.37 -14.80 -9.10
N THR A 177 2.53 -15.40 -9.96
CA THR A 177 3.03 -15.94 -11.23
C THR A 177 3.66 -14.82 -12.07
N PRO A 178 4.77 -15.06 -12.79
CA PRO A 178 5.50 -14.00 -13.50
C PRO A 178 4.66 -13.20 -14.49
N VAL A 179 3.67 -13.83 -15.11
CA VAL A 179 2.80 -13.22 -16.12
C VAL A 179 1.95 -12.06 -15.59
N LEU A 180 1.52 -12.10 -14.32
CA LEU A 180 0.68 -11.05 -13.74
C LEU A 180 1.42 -9.72 -13.60
N GLY A 181 2.67 -9.76 -13.13
CA GLY A 181 3.52 -8.57 -13.08
C GLY A 181 3.82 -8.00 -14.47
N GLN A 182 3.99 -8.88 -15.47
CA GLN A 182 4.23 -8.47 -16.85
C GLN A 182 2.99 -7.85 -17.51
N ILE A 183 1.79 -8.42 -17.31
CA ILE A 183 0.53 -7.84 -17.80
C ILE A 183 0.39 -6.40 -17.33
N MET A 184 0.64 -6.16 -16.05
CA MET A 184 0.56 -4.83 -15.48
C MET A 184 1.59 -3.89 -16.10
N ALA A 185 2.85 -4.32 -16.23
CA ALA A 185 3.90 -3.54 -16.87
C ALA A 185 3.56 -3.20 -18.33
N ASP A 186 3.00 -4.14 -19.10
CA ASP A 186 2.63 -3.95 -20.50
C ASP A 186 1.49 -2.95 -20.67
N VAL A 187 0.54 -2.89 -19.72
CA VAL A 187 -0.51 -1.87 -19.72
C VAL A 187 0.08 -0.51 -19.35
N CYS A 188 0.92 -0.43 -18.31
CA CYS A 188 1.60 0.80 -17.92
C CYS A 188 2.54 1.33 -19.02
N ALA A 189 3.15 0.46 -19.82
CA ALA A 189 4.02 0.86 -20.93
C ALA A 189 3.30 1.66 -22.04
N LYS A 190 1.96 1.55 -22.10
CA LYS A 190 1.12 2.28 -23.06
C LYS A 190 0.69 3.66 -22.53
N ALA A 191 1.04 3.99 -21.29
CA ALA A 191 0.72 5.28 -20.68
C ALA A 191 1.73 6.34 -21.09
N ASP A 192 1.37 7.15 -22.09
CA ASP A 192 2.23 8.23 -22.59
C ASP A 192 2.66 9.18 -21.47
N GLY A 193 3.97 9.37 -21.32
CA GLY A 193 4.55 10.28 -20.32
C GLY A 193 4.55 9.74 -18.89
N MET A 194 4.10 8.51 -18.64
CA MET A 194 4.15 7.88 -17.31
C MET A 194 5.12 6.69 -17.30
N SER A 195 6.26 6.87 -16.64
CA SER A 195 7.29 5.83 -16.53
C SER A 195 6.84 4.68 -15.62
N HIS A 196 7.37 3.49 -15.86
CA HIS A 196 7.10 2.32 -15.03
C HIS A 196 8.35 1.47 -14.82
N VAL A 197 8.33 0.64 -13.79
CA VAL A 197 9.34 -0.38 -13.53
C VAL A 197 8.71 -1.59 -12.84
N LEU A 198 9.15 -2.80 -13.21
CA LEU A 198 8.78 -4.05 -12.54
C LEU A 198 9.94 -4.56 -11.70
N ASN A 199 9.70 -4.84 -10.42
CA ASN A 199 10.68 -5.29 -9.44
C ASN A 199 11.95 -4.42 -9.41
N GLY A 200 11.75 -3.10 -9.50
CA GLY A 200 12.80 -2.12 -9.24
C GLY A 200 13.17 -2.11 -7.76
N ARG A 201 13.07 -0.95 -7.11
CA ARG A 201 13.31 -0.89 -5.67
C ARG A 201 12.11 -1.33 -4.83
N PHE A 202 10.91 -0.92 -5.23
CA PHE A 202 9.66 -1.42 -4.66
C PHE A 202 9.35 -2.80 -5.22
N LYS A 203 9.87 -3.82 -4.53
CA LYS A 203 9.68 -5.23 -4.89
C LYS A 203 8.46 -5.84 -4.22
N GLY A 204 7.66 -5.07 -3.51
CA GLY A 204 6.61 -5.59 -2.62
C GLY A 204 7.06 -5.61 -1.16
N GLY A 205 6.26 -4.99 -0.31
CA GLY A 205 6.40 -4.90 1.14
C GLY A 205 6.00 -6.18 1.85
N TRP A 206 5.73 -6.07 3.16
CA TRP A 206 5.40 -7.22 4.00
C TRP A 206 4.15 -7.94 3.52
N ILE A 207 3.04 -7.24 3.25
CA ILE A 207 1.77 -7.79 2.80
C ILE A 207 1.97 -8.63 1.53
N THR A 208 2.64 -8.07 0.52
CA THR A 208 2.91 -8.77 -0.75
C THR A 208 3.75 -10.04 -0.52
N ARG A 209 4.79 -9.97 0.32
CA ARG A 209 5.67 -11.11 0.61
C ARG A 209 5.02 -12.17 1.49
N HIS A 210 4.19 -11.74 2.43
CA HIS A 210 3.59 -12.60 3.45
C HIS A 210 2.39 -13.37 2.91
N TYR A 211 1.54 -12.71 2.11
CA TYR A 211 0.33 -13.32 1.58
C TYR A 211 0.50 -13.88 0.16
N GLY A 212 1.49 -13.43 -0.60
CA GLY A 212 1.80 -14.01 -1.90
C GLY A 212 2.24 -15.46 -1.76
N ASP A 213 1.40 -16.38 -2.24
CA ASP A 213 1.64 -17.82 -2.25
C ASP A 213 1.07 -18.41 -3.54
N PRO A 214 1.82 -18.35 -4.66
CA PRO A 214 1.35 -18.87 -5.94
C PRO A 214 1.03 -20.37 -5.91
N ALA A 215 1.67 -21.15 -5.02
CA ALA A 215 1.38 -22.58 -4.86
C ALA A 215 0.05 -22.82 -4.12
N GLY A 216 -0.34 -21.89 -3.25
CA GLY A 216 -1.64 -21.82 -2.59
C GLY A 216 -2.69 -20.99 -3.34
N ASN A 217 -2.48 -20.69 -4.63
CA ASN A 217 -3.37 -19.89 -5.47
C ASN A 217 -3.64 -18.46 -4.96
N VAL A 218 -2.70 -17.87 -4.24
CA VAL A 218 -2.74 -16.44 -3.88
C VAL A 218 -1.64 -15.71 -4.63
N HIS A 219 -2.05 -14.85 -5.57
CA HIS A 219 -1.11 -14.05 -6.36
C HIS A 219 -1.12 -12.63 -5.84
N ALA A 220 0.00 -12.15 -5.29
CA ALA A 220 0.14 -10.81 -4.77
C ALA A 220 0.99 -9.92 -5.69
N VAL A 221 0.50 -8.70 -5.93
CA VAL A 221 1.18 -7.63 -6.66
C VAL A 221 1.03 -6.34 -5.86
N GLN A 222 2.14 -5.62 -5.65
CA GLN A 222 2.12 -4.26 -5.12
C GLN A 222 2.20 -3.25 -6.27
N LEU A 223 1.47 -2.15 -6.15
CA LEU A 223 1.74 -0.93 -6.89
C LEU A 223 2.13 0.18 -5.92
N GLU A 224 3.36 0.67 -6.06
CA GLU A 224 3.80 1.93 -5.45
C GLU A 224 3.75 3.02 -6.52
N LEU A 225 2.82 3.97 -6.34
CA LEU A 225 2.56 5.06 -7.29
C LEU A 225 3.25 6.36 -6.87
N ALA A 226 3.92 7.04 -7.81
CA ALA A 226 4.39 8.40 -7.55
C ALA A 226 3.20 9.37 -7.40
N GLN A 227 3.09 10.06 -6.26
CA GLN A 227 1.96 10.93 -5.93
C GLN A 227 1.74 12.07 -6.95
N SER A 228 2.81 12.53 -7.61
CA SER A 228 2.78 13.54 -8.67
C SER A 228 1.87 13.17 -9.85
N ALA A 229 1.56 11.87 -10.00
CA ALA A 229 0.69 11.33 -11.02
C ALA A 229 -0.81 11.59 -10.75
N TYR A 230 -1.21 12.00 -9.54
CA TYR A 230 -2.63 12.21 -9.22
C TYR A 230 -2.89 13.33 -8.20
N MET A 231 -1.86 13.95 -7.64
CA MET A 231 -2.00 15.03 -6.66
C MET A 231 -0.80 15.99 -6.65
N LEU A 232 -0.94 17.09 -5.89
CA LEU A 232 0.16 17.97 -5.52
C LEU A 232 0.88 17.39 -4.29
N GLU A 233 2.19 17.15 -4.43
CA GLU A 233 3.05 16.53 -3.40
C GLU A 233 3.49 17.51 -2.30
N VAL A 234 2.61 18.44 -1.94
CA VAL A 234 2.83 19.43 -0.88
C VAL A 234 1.52 19.67 -0.13
N PRO A 235 1.55 20.00 1.17
CA PRO A 235 0.37 20.44 1.91
C PRO A 235 -0.37 21.57 1.17
N PRO A 236 -1.72 21.53 1.10
CA PRO A 236 -2.62 20.64 1.82
C PRO A 236 -2.92 19.30 1.12
N TRP A 237 -1.97 18.78 0.33
CA TRP A 237 -2.05 17.49 -0.36
C TRP A 237 -3.20 17.45 -1.37
N THR A 238 -3.30 18.49 -2.20
CA THR A 238 -4.45 18.69 -3.09
C THR A 238 -4.53 17.59 -4.15
N TYR A 239 -5.68 16.90 -4.22
CA TYR A 239 -6.01 15.96 -5.29
C TYR A 239 -6.19 16.67 -6.63
N ASP A 240 -5.53 16.19 -7.68
CA ASP A 240 -5.60 16.73 -9.03
C ASP A 240 -6.52 15.82 -9.87
N GLN A 241 -7.74 16.29 -10.16
CA GLN A 241 -8.78 15.44 -10.75
C GLN A 241 -8.41 14.91 -12.14
N ASP A 242 -7.79 15.72 -12.99
CA ASP A 242 -7.49 15.33 -14.37
C ASP A 242 -6.35 14.31 -14.40
N LYS A 243 -5.30 14.57 -13.63
CA LYS A 243 -4.18 13.63 -13.45
C LYS A 243 -4.67 12.31 -12.86
N ALA A 244 -5.46 12.39 -11.79
CA ALA A 244 -5.95 11.21 -11.12
C ALA A 244 -6.88 10.37 -12.01
N ALA A 245 -7.74 11.00 -12.81
CA ALA A 245 -8.59 10.28 -13.76
C ALA A 245 -7.75 9.55 -14.82
N ALA A 246 -6.71 10.20 -15.36
CA ALA A 246 -5.80 9.56 -16.31
C ALA A 246 -5.08 8.35 -15.69
N THR A 247 -4.55 8.51 -14.47
CA THR A 247 -3.88 7.43 -13.74
C THR A 247 -4.81 6.30 -13.34
N ALA A 248 -6.01 6.60 -12.84
CA ALA A 248 -7.02 5.61 -12.48
C ALA A 248 -7.43 4.74 -13.68
N ASN A 249 -7.61 5.35 -14.86
CA ASN A 249 -7.95 4.61 -16.08
C ASN A 249 -6.88 3.56 -16.45
N ILE A 250 -5.59 3.89 -16.27
CA ILE A 250 -4.48 2.97 -16.53
C ILE A 250 -4.50 1.82 -15.51
N ILE A 251 -4.63 2.14 -14.22
CA ILE A 251 -4.66 1.14 -13.14
C ILE A 251 -5.87 0.21 -13.32
N GLN A 252 -7.06 0.76 -13.59
CA GLN A 252 -8.26 -0.02 -13.85
C GLN A 252 -8.08 -0.96 -15.04
N SER A 253 -7.48 -0.46 -16.13
CA SER A 253 -7.20 -1.29 -17.31
C SER A 253 -6.20 -2.42 -17.01
N ALA A 254 -5.19 -2.15 -16.18
CA ALA A 254 -4.21 -3.16 -15.77
C ALA A 254 -4.84 -4.24 -14.90
N LEU A 255 -5.65 -3.84 -13.90
CA LEU A 255 -6.36 -4.77 -13.03
C LEU A 255 -7.38 -5.62 -13.80
N GLN A 256 -8.10 -5.03 -14.77
CA GLN A 256 -8.99 -5.77 -15.66
C GLN A 256 -8.21 -6.80 -16.49
N ALA A 257 -7.08 -6.42 -17.09
CA ALA A 257 -6.26 -7.36 -17.87
C ALA A 257 -5.71 -8.53 -17.03
N MET A 258 -5.38 -8.29 -15.76
CA MET A 258 -4.98 -9.35 -14.83
C MET A 258 -6.15 -10.28 -14.47
N LEU A 259 -7.36 -9.74 -14.28
CA LEU A 259 -8.58 -10.51 -14.04
C LEU A 259 -8.95 -11.40 -15.24
N ASP A 260 -8.82 -10.87 -16.45
CA ASP A 260 -9.12 -11.60 -17.69
C ASP A 260 -8.15 -12.78 -17.85
N TRP A 261 -6.85 -12.58 -17.60
CA TRP A 261 -5.85 -13.66 -17.72
C TRP A 261 -6.14 -14.85 -16.79
N LEU A 262 -6.58 -14.59 -15.56
CA LEU A 262 -6.94 -15.64 -14.59
C LEU A 262 -8.27 -16.33 -14.91
N SER A 263 -9.13 -15.70 -15.71
CA SER A 263 -10.41 -16.30 -16.13
C SER A 263 -10.22 -17.29 -17.29
N ASP A 264 -9.18 -17.09 -18.09
CA ASP A 264 -8.88 -17.88 -19.29
C ASP A 264 -7.98 -19.12 -19.01
N ASN A 265 -7.41 -19.26 -17.81
CA ASN A 265 -6.44 -20.30 -17.45
C ASN A 265 -6.83 -21.03 -16.15
#